data_AF-A0A7G9FW77-F1
#
_entry.id   AF-A0A7G9FW77-F1
#
_cell.length_a   1.000
_cell.length_b   1.000
_cell.length_c   1.000
_cell.angle_alpha   90.00
_cell.angle_beta   90.00
_cell.angle_gamma   90.00
#
_symmetry.space_group_name_H-M   'P 1'
#
loop_
_entity.id
_entity.type
_entity.pdbx_description
1 polymer ?
#
loop_
_entity_poly.entity_id
_entity_poly.type
_entity_poly.pdbx_seq_one_letter_code
_entity_poly.pdbx_strand_id
1 'polypeptide(L)'
;MKNDIQEHYDSIQIKKAMQDLHITKASELKEYNCVTLANKLRTGYNKLMIIRKLNDLGYLPSAENAISIYDIPMSRKMRNIFLRNGIVYLAQLSAYPREEILQFRNVGELAMSEIDTLCEKYGIQIRSLSPIKEAFSEFQFHKKIYPLFFRGNIFSVDDIRNKSAHDLYDICEQDYCLTMKTYYALRKNGVMLCGWNDQYLFEILPQYKSVRLFK
;
A
#
# COMPACT_ATOMS: atom_id res chain seq x y z
N MET A 1 -12.91 20.31 30.32
CA MET A 1 -14.17 20.10 29.56
C MET A 1 -14.00 19.95 28.06
N LYS A 2 -13.51 20.93 27.27
CA LYS A 2 -13.28 20.71 25.82
C LYS A 2 -12.18 19.69 25.52
N ASN A 3 -11.15 19.61 26.36
CA ASN A 3 -10.04 18.68 26.18
C ASN A 3 -10.43 17.22 26.46
N ASP A 4 -11.26 16.96 27.49
CA ASP A 4 -11.61 15.60 27.89
C ASP A 4 -12.46 14.87 26.83
N ILE A 5 -13.37 15.60 26.18
CA ILE A 5 -14.20 15.07 25.09
C ILE A 5 -13.35 14.78 23.85
N GLN A 6 -12.41 15.68 23.51
CA GLN A 6 -11.53 15.49 22.37
C GLN A 6 -10.54 14.33 22.60
N GLU A 7 -9.97 14.22 23.79
CA GLU A 7 -9.10 13.10 24.16
C GLU A 7 -9.83 11.77 24.11
N HIS A 8 -11.07 11.73 24.61
CA HIS A 8 -11.91 10.55 24.54
C HIS A 8 -12.22 10.16 23.08
N TYR A 9 -12.58 11.13 22.24
CA TYR A 9 -12.81 10.92 20.81
C TYR A 9 -11.58 10.38 20.09
N ASP A 10 -10.41 10.98 20.34
CA ASP A 10 -9.15 10.56 19.74
C ASP A 10 -8.77 9.14 20.18
N SER A 11 -8.99 8.79 21.46
CA SER A 11 -8.77 7.43 21.97
C SER A 11 -9.64 6.40 21.27
N ILE A 12 -10.92 6.72 21.01
CA ILE A 12 -11.83 5.84 20.25
C ILE A 12 -11.32 5.65 18.82
N GLN A 13 -10.88 6.72 18.16
CA GLN A 13 -10.35 6.65 16.79
C GLN A 13 -9.09 5.78 16.70
N ILE A 14 -8.16 5.94 17.65
CA ILE A 14 -6.94 5.11 17.71
C ILE A 14 -7.32 3.64 17.92
N LYS A 15 -8.19 3.33 18.88
CA LYS A 15 -8.62 1.94 19.15
C LYS A 15 -9.24 1.27 17.94
N LYS A 16 -10.17 1.96 17.25
CA LYS A 16 -10.79 1.45 16.02
C LYS A 16 -9.76 1.22 14.91
N ALA A 17 -8.83 2.15 14.72
CA ALA A 17 -7.76 2.00 13.75
C ALA A 17 -6.86 0.79 14.05
N MET A 18 -6.51 0.54 15.31
CA MET A 18 -5.70 -0.63 15.69
C MET A 18 -6.46 -1.94 15.47
N GLN A 19 -7.76 -1.97 15.81
CA GLN A 19 -8.62 -3.13 15.56
C GLN A 19 -8.75 -3.45 14.08
N ASP A 20 -8.94 -2.43 13.23
CA ASP A 20 -8.99 -2.58 11.77
C ASP A 20 -7.68 -3.13 11.18
N LEU A 21 -6.56 -2.88 11.84
CA LEU A 21 -5.24 -3.39 11.46
C LEU A 21 -4.89 -4.72 12.13
N HIS A 22 -5.79 -5.28 12.95
CA HIS A 22 -5.56 -6.47 13.78
C HIS A 22 -4.35 -6.34 14.72
N ILE A 23 -4.00 -5.11 15.10
CA ILE A 23 -2.95 -4.83 16.07
C ILE A 23 -3.53 -5.01 17.46
N THR A 24 -3.03 -5.99 18.20
CA THR A 24 -3.51 -6.36 19.54
C THR A 24 -2.48 -6.06 20.63
N LYS A 25 -1.20 -5.89 20.28
CA LYS A 25 -0.11 -5.67 21.24
C LYS A 25 0.72 -4.44 20.87
N ALA A 26 1.17 -3.72 21.90
CA ALA A 26 2.07 -2.57 21.71
C ALA A 26 3.44 -2.95 21.10
N SER A 27 3.87 -4.20 21.23
CA SER A 27 5.09 -4.69 20.58
C SER A 27 4.98 -4.71 19.05
N GLU A 28 3.78 -4.99 18.52
CA GLU A 28 3.51 -5.03 17.08
C GLU A 28 3.62 -3.61 16.48
N LEU A 29 3.34 -2.56 17.27
CA LEU A 29 3.52 -1.17 16.84
C LEU A 29 4.98 -0.81 16.55
N LYS A 30 5.95 -1.51 17.16
CA LYS A 30 7.38 -1.25 16.93
C LYS A 30 7.84 -1.70 15.55
N GLU A 31 7.07 -2.58 14.89
CA GLU A 31 7.33 -3.00 13.51
C GLU A 31 6.96 -1.91 12.50
N TYR A 32 6.19 -0.91 12.93
CA TYR A 32 5.77 0.21 12.11
C TYR A 32 6.52 1.48 12.49
N ASN A 33 7.00 2.22 11.49
CA ASN A 33 7.33 3.63 11.64
C ASN A 33 6.14 4.52 11.22
N CYS A 34 6.25 5.84 11.47
CA CYS A 34 5.22 6.83 11.13
C CYS A 34 4.68 6.72 9.69
N VAL A 35 5.55 6.46 8.72
CA VAL A 35 5.20 6.38 7.28
C VAL A 35 4.46 5.07 6.99
N THR A 36 4.99 3.94 7.45
CA THR A 36 4.40 2.61 7.22
C THR A 36 3.01 2.49 7.86
N LEU A 37 2.84 3.03 9.08
CA LEU A 37 1.54 3.07 9.72
C LEU A 37 0.56 3.97 8.95
N ALA A 38 1.02 5.15 8.49
CA ALA A 38 0.19 6.03 7.66
C ALA A 38 -0.33 5.35 6.39
N ASN A 39 0.49 4.50 5.76
CA ASN A 39 0.11 3.76 4.56
C ASN A 39 -0.92 2.65 4.84
N LYS A 40 -0.86 2.03 6.02
CA LYS A 40 -1.81 0.98 6.42
C LYS A 40 -3.16 1.54 6.88
N LEU A 41 -3.18 2.74 7.47
CA LEU A 41 -4.42 3.37 7.92
C LEU A 41 -5.36 3.70 6.74
N ARG A 42 -6.66 3.45 6.93
CA ARG A 42 -7.72 3.81 5.96
C ARG A 42 -7.85 5.34 5.81
N THR A 43 -8.32 5.79 4.66
CA THR A 43 -8.48 7.22 4.27
C THR A 43 -9.49 8.00 5.11
N GLY A 44 -10.35 7.35 5.90
CA GLY A 44 -11.31 8.00 6.78
C GLY A 44 -10.76 8.41 8.15
N TYR A 45 -9.60 7.90 8.55
CA TYR A 45 -8.99 8.23 9.82
C TYR A 45 -8.19 9.54 9.75
N ASN A 46 -8.15 10.28 10.86
CA ASN A 46 -7.19 11.36 11.02
C ASN A 46 -5.78 10.78 11.27
N LYS A 47 -5.12 10.35 10.18
CA LYS A 47 -3.82 9.66 10.21
C LYS A 47 -2.77 10.46 10.97
N LEU A 48 -2.70 11.77 10.73
CA LEU A 48 -1.73 12.64 11.39
C LEU A 48 -1.94 12.64 12.91
N MET A 49 -3.18 12.80 13.39
CA MET A 49 -3.48 12.77 14.82
C MET A 49 -3.09 11.43 15.45
N ILE A 50 -3.50 10.31 14.83
CA ILE A 50 -3.21 8.97 15.34
C ILE A 50 -1.69 8.75 15.46
N ILE A 51 -0.96 9.06 14.40
CA ILE A 51 0.49 8.83 14.34
C ILE A 51 1.22 9.72 15.33
N ARG A 52 0.87 11.02 15.41
CA ARG A 52 1.50 11.93 16.38
C ARG A 52 1.27 11.45 17.80
N LYS A 53 0.04 11.09 18.18
CA LYS A 53 -0.22 10.55 19.52
C LYS A 53 0.57 9.28 19.82
N LEU A 54 0.64 8.33 18.88
CA LEU A 54 1.41 7.10 19.08
C LEU A 54 2.92 7.35 19.16
N ASN A 55 3.42 8.32 18.39
CA ASN A 55 4.82 8.76 18.43
C ASN A 55 5.16 9.47 19.74
N ASP A 56 4.29 10.39 20.20
CA ASP A 56 4.45 11.13 21.46
C ASP A 56 4.42 10.19 22.68
N LEU A 57 3.66 9.09 22.58
CA LEU A 57 3.63 8.02 23.57
C LEU A 57 4.84 7.05 23.49
N GLY A 58 5.72 7.22 22.50
CA GLY A 58 6.92 6.39 22.31
C GLY A 58 6.67 5.00 21.74
N TYR A 59 5.50 4.76 21.12
CA TYR A 59 5.19 3.46 20.50
C TYR A 59 5.77 3.31 19.10
N LEU A 60 6.05 4.42 18.41
CA LEU A 60 6.61 4.40 17.07
C LEU A 60 8.10 4.81 17.11
N PRO A 61 8.99 4.07 16.45
CA PRO A 61 10.36 4.51 16.23
C PRO A 61 10.34 5.80 15.38
N SER A 62 11.15 6.78 15.79
CA SER A 62 11.34 8.02 15.04
C SER A 62 11.83 7.68 13.63
N ALA A 63 11.02 7.98 12.62
CA ALA A 63 11.48 7.86 11.25
C ALA A 63 12.31 9.12 10.94
N GLU A 64 13.64 8.96 10.88
CA GLU A 64 14.60 10.03 10.51
C GLU A 64 14.24 10.74 9.18
N ASN A 65 13.38 10.14 8.35
CA ASN A 65 12.92 10.65 7.06
C ASN A 65 11.42 11.05 7.02
N ALA A 66 10.70 11.05 8.14
CA ALA A 66 9.26 11.35 8.17
C ALA A 66 8.98 12.86 8.25
N ILE A 67 9.20 13.57 7.16
CA ILE A 67 8.84 14.99 7.05
C ILE A 67 7.33 15.11 6.79
N SER A 68 6.61 15.80 7.68
CA SER A 68 5.18 16.02 7.49
C SER A 68 4.94 17.08 6.42
N ILE A 69 3.88 16.91 5.64
CA ILE A 69 3.53 17.86 4.57
C ILE A 69 3.13 19.25 5.11
N TYR A 70 2.89 19.38 6.41
CA TYR A 70 2.57 20.66 7.05
C TYR A 70 3.81 21.52 7.22
N ASP A 71 4.97 20.89 7.39
CA ASP A 71 6.26 21.53 7.66
C ASP A 71 6.98 21.91 6.35
N ILE A 72 6.44 21.50 5.21
CA ILE A 72 6.99 21.77 3.89
C ILE A 72 6.26 22.97 3.25
N PRO A 73 6.99 23.98 2.76
CA PRO A 73 6.41 25.06 1.96
C PRO A 73 5.96 24.49 0.60
N MET A 74 4.65 24.52 0.35
CA MET A 74 4.04 24.07 -0.91
C MET A 74 2.72 24.79 -1.17
N SER A 75 2.22 24.72 -2.41
CA SER A 75 0.94 25.31 -2.76
C SER A 75 -0.24 24.63 -2.04
N ARG A 76 -1.32 25.39 -1.80
CA ARG A 76 -2.56 24.84 -1.23
C ARG A 76 -3.13 23.72 -2.10
N LYS A 77 -2.97 23.82 -3.43
CA LYS A 77 -3.35 22.78 -4.39
C LYS A 77 -2.59 21.48 -4.10
N MET A 78 -1.27 21.53 -3.97
CA MET A 78 -0.43 20.37 -3.70
C MET A 78 -0.78 19.71 -2.37
N ARG A 79 -0.92 20.51 -1.32
CA ARG A 79 -1.31 20.02 0.01
C ARG A 79 -2.68 19.31 -0.04
N ASN A 80 -3.64 19.87 -0.77
CA ASN A 80 -4.95 19.24 -0.95
C ASN A 80 -4.89 17.93 -1.74
N ILE A 81 -4.00 17.82 -2.72
CA ILE A 81 -3.77 16.56 -3.46
C ILE A 81 -3.28 15.49 -2.49
N PHE A 82 -2.26 15.78 -1.68
CA PHE A 82 -1.72 14.83 -0.71
C PHE A 82 -2.75 14.41 0.34
N LEU A 83 -3.43 15.37 0.97
CA LEU A 83 -4.43 15.08 2.00
C LEU A 83 -5.58 14.21 1.49
N ARG A 84 -6.08 14.47 0.27
CA ARG A 84 -7.15 13.67 -0.34
C ARG A 84 -6.75 12.22 -0.60
N ASN A 85 -5.46 11.97 -0.82
CA ASN A 85 -4.91 10.63 -1.00
C ASN A 85 -4.39 10.03 0.33
N GLY A 86 -4.65 10.67 1.48
CA GLY A 86 -4.22 10.17 2.78
C GLY A 86 -2.71 10.24 3.01
N ILE A 87 -2.01 11.12 2.29
CA ILE A 87 -0.59 11.40 2.42
C ILE A 87 -0.44 12.53 3.43
N VAL A 88 0.16 12.22 4.57
CA VAL A 88 0.48 13.16 5.66
C VAL A 88 1.99 13.33 5.86
N TYR A 89 2.79 12.36 5.38
CA TYR A 89 4.24 12.44 5.28
C TYR A 89 4.67 12.32 3.82
N LEU A 90 5.64 13.14 3.38
CA LEU A 90 6.07 13.15 1.98
C LEU A 90 6.62 11.77 1.55
N ALA A 91 7.33 11.08 2.46
CA ALA A 91 7.90 9.76 2.22
C ALA A 91 6.85 8.68 1.87
N GLN A 92 5.55 8.90 2.14
CA GLN A 92 4.50 7.97 1.72
C GLN A 92 4.39 7.87 0.19
N LEU A 93 4.83 8.90 -0.55
CA LEU A 93 4.80 8.89 -2.00
C LEU A 93 5.65 7.77 -2.61
N SER A 94 6.70 7.30 -1.93
CA SER A 94 7.53 6.19 -2.41
C SER A 94 6.79 4.84 -2.44
N ALA A 95 5.69 4.72 -1.70
CA ALA A 95 4.82 3.54 -1.71
C ALA A 95 3.90 3.49 -2.94
N TYR A 96 3.83 4.58 -3.71
CA TYR A 96 3.06 4.66 -4.94
C TYR A 96 3.99 4.69 -6.14
N PRO A 97 3.72 3.89 -7.18
CA PRO A 97 4.40 4.09 -8.45
C PRO A 97 3.96 5.41 -9.09
N ARG A 98 4.86 5.98 -9.91
CA ARG A 98 4.64 7.25 -10.62
C ARG A 98 3.30 7.28 -11.38
N GLU A 99 2.93 6.17 -12.02
CA GLU A 99 1.71 6.04 -12.81
C GLU A 99 0.42 6.14 -11.98
N GLU A 100 0.47 5.77 -10.69
CA GLU A 100 -0.67 5.95 -9.78
C GLU A 100 -0.76 7.38 -9.24
N ILE A 101 0.38 8.01 -8.95
CA ILE A 101 0.42 9.41 -8.52
C ILE A 101 -0.16 10.31 -9.61
N LEU A 102 0.14 10.04 -10.88
CA LEU A 102 -0.46 10.73 -12.03
C LEU A 102 -1.99 10.57 -12.13
N GLN A 103 -2.56 9.51 -11.54
CA GLN A 103 -4.01 9.30 -11.52
C GLN A 103 -4.69 10.02 -10.35
N PHE A 104 -3.93 10.60 -9.43
CA PHE A 104 -4.52 11.42 -8.37
C PHE A 104 -5.28 12.59 -8.97
N ARG A 105 -6.46 12.85 -8.43
CA ARG A 105 -7.30 13.95 -8.90
C ARG A 105 -6.53 15.27 -8.81
N ASN A 106 -6.50 16.01 -9.93
CA ASN A 106 -5.79 17.28 -10.12
C ASN A 106 -4.26 17.18 -10.23
N VAL A 107 -3.71 15.98 -10.40
CA VAL A 107 -2.33 15.78 -10.85
C VAL A 107 -2.35 15.65 -12.38
N GLY A 108 -1.62 16.53 -13.04
CA GLY A 108 -1.24 16.41 -14.45
C GLY A 108 0.27 16.57 -14.56
N GLU A 109 0.83 16.61 -15.78
CA GLU A 109 2.28 16.61 -15.99
C GLU A 109 3.03 17.70 -15.21
N LEU A 110 2.51 18.94 -15.18
CA LEU A 110 3.12 20.04 -14.40
C LEU A 110 3.11 19.74 -12.90
N ALA A 111 1.99 19.28 -12.37
CA ALA A 111 1.89 18.95 -10.95
C ALA A 111 2.77 17.73 -10.59
N MET A 112 2.92 16.78 -11.50
CA MET A 112 3.82 15.65 -11.32
C MET A 112 5.28 16.11 -11.29
N SER A 113 5.69 17.02 -12.19
CA SER A 113 7.03 17.60 -12.17
C SER A 113 7.32 18.39 -10.89
N GLU A 114 6.33 19.11 -10.35
CA GLU A 114 6.44 19.73 -9.02
C GLU A 114 6.63 18.68 -7.92
N ILE A 115 5.90 17.56 -7.97
CA ILE A 115 6.05 16.44 -7.01
C ILE A 115 7.43 15.80 -7.13
N ASP A 116 7.92 15.55 -8.35
CA ASP A 116 9.24 14.98 -8.62
C ASP A 116 10.34 15.88 -8.03
N THR A 117 10.31 17.19 -8.32
CA THR A 117 11.24 18.19 -7.77
C THR A 117 11.19 18.23 -6.24
N LEU A 118 9.98 18.15 -5.67
CA LEU A 118 9.80 18.14 -4.23
C LEU A 118 10.41 16.88 -3.61
N CYS A 119 10.17 15.72 -4.20
CA CYS A 119 10.70 14.45 -3.71
C CYS A 119 12.23 14.41 -3.82
N GLU A 120 12.81 14.86 -4.93
CA GLU A 120 14.27 14.99 -5.10
C GLU A 120 14.89 15.87 -4.01
N LYS A 121 14.29 17.04 -3.73
CA LYS A 121 14.76 17.95 -2.67
C LYS A 121 14.83 17.31 -1.30
N TYR A 122 13.94 16.36 -1.02
CA TYR A 122 13.86 15.65 0.27
C TYR A 122 14.40 14.21 0.20
N GLY A 123 15.11 13.84 -0.88
CA GLY A 123 15.72 12.52 -1.02
C GLY A 123 14.75 11.35 -1.14
N ILE A 124 13.51 11.61 -1.60
CA ILE A 124 12.47 10.60 -1.77
C ILE A 124 12.49 10.11 -3.22
N GLN A 125 12.60 8.80 -3.40
CA GLN A 125 12.58 8.18 -4.71
C GLN A 125 11.17 7.70 -5.07
N ILE A 126 10.61 8.22 -6.16
CA ILE A 126 9.40 7.68 -6.79
C ILE A 126 9.83 6.71 -7.89
N ARG A 127 9.30 5.49 -7.87
CA ARG A 127 9.62 4.45 -8.87
C ARG A 127 8.46 4.29 -9.85
N SER A 128 8.74 3.75 -11.03
CA SER A 128 7.75 3.46 -12.06
C SER A 128 7.35 1.98 -12.05
N LEU A 129 6.19 1.67 -12.62
CA LEU A 129 5.76 0.29 -12.91
C LEU A 129 6.47 -0.34 -14.12
N SER A 130 7.20 0.42 -14.94
CA SER A 130 7.85 -0.10 -16.15
C SER A 130 8.71 -1.35 -15.89
N PRO A 131 9.59 -1.40 -14.87
CA PRO A 131 10.39 -2.59 -14.60
C PRO A 131 9.54 -3.84 -14.31
N ILE A 132 8.42 -3.69 -13.60
CA ILE A 132 7.49 -4.79 -13.32
C ILE A 132 6.77 -5.21 -14.60
N LYS A 133 6.29 -4.26 -15.40
CA LYS A 133 5.62 -4.56 -16.67
C LYS A 133 6.54 -5.26 -17.66
N GLU A 134 7.82 -4.90 -17.67
CA GLU A 134 8.86 -5.53 -18.48
C GLU A 134 9.16 -6.94 -17.96
N ALA A 135 9.37 -7.12 -16.65
CA ALA A 135 9.65 -8.43 -16.05
C ALA A 135 8.51 -9.44 -16.26
N PHE A 136 7.27 -8.96 -16.39
CA PHE A 136 6.08 -9.78 -16.59
C PHE A 136 5.43 -9.60 -17.97
N SER A 137 6.16 -9.14 -18.99
CA SER A 137 5.60 -8.85 -20.32
C SER A 137 5.00 -10.06 -21.01
N GLU A 138 5.48 -11.26 -20.71
CA GLU A 138 4.98 -12.54 -21.24
C GLU A 138 3.67 -12.99 -20.57
N PHE A 139 3.30 -12.37 -19.45
CA PHE A 139 2.13 -12.73 -18.66
C PHE A 139 0.93 -11.87 -19.04
N GLN A 140 -0.19 -12.50 -19.36
CA GLN A 140 -1.44 -11.81 -19.68
C GLN A 140 -2.19 -11.38 -18.42
N PHE A 141 -1.57 -10.49 -17.63
CA PHE A 141 -2.18 -10.01 -16.39
C PHE A 141 -3.18 -8.87 -16.60
N HIS A 142 -4.14 -8.79 -15.68
CA HIS A 142 -5.01 -7.64 -15.54
C HIS A 142 -4.20 -6.43 -15.05
N LYS A 143 -4.45 -5.23 -15.59
CA LYS A 143 -3.68 -3.99 -15.28
C LYS A 143 -3.61 -3.65 -13.78
N LYS A 144 -4.59 -4.09 -12.99
CA LYS A 144 -4.63 -3.90 -11.53
C LYS A 144 -3.52 -4.66 -10.78
N ILE A 145 -2.91 -5.69 -11.36
CA ILE A 145 -1.90 -6.48 -10.65
C ILE A 145 -0.58 -5.72 -10.47
N TYR A 146 -0.19 -4.88 -11.44
CA TYR A 146 1.15 -4.27 -11.44
C TYR A 146 1.38 -3.37 -10.22
N PRO A 147 0.43 -2.49 -9.83
CA PRO A 147 0.56 -1.76 -8.57
C PRO A 147 0.55 -2.65 -7.32
N LEU A 148 -0.17 -3.76 -7.34
CA LEU A 148 -0.21 -4.70 -6.21
C LEU A 148 1.13 -5.42 -6.05
N PHE A 149 1.74 -5.84 -7.15
CA PHE A 149 3.11 -6.38 -7.17
C PHE A 149 4.13 -5.35 -6.68
N PHE A 150 4.01 -4.10 -7.11
CA PHE A 150 4.86 -3.01 -6.61
C PHE A 150 4.81 -2.90 -5.08
N ARG A 151 3.60 -2.87 -4.49
CA ARG A 151 3.42 -2.80 -3.03
C ARG A 151 3.84 -4.09 -2.30
N GLY A 152 3.70 -5.23 -2.97
CA GLY A 152 4.15 -6.55 -2.50
C GLY A 152 5.64 -6.79 -2.64
N ASN A 153 6.42 -5.81 -3.15
CA ASN A 153 7.83 -5.94 -3.47
C ASN A 153 8.14 -7.07 -4.46
N ILE A 154 7.26 -7.30 -5.43
CA ILE A 154 7.43 -8.28 -6.50
C ILE A 154 7.88 -7.53 -7.76
N PHE A 155 9.17 -7.58 -8.06
CA PHE A 155 9.76 -6.89 -9.21
C PHE A 155 10.23 -7.84 -10.32
N SER A 156 10.31 -9.13 -10.01
CA SER A 156 10.74 -10.19 -10.92
C SER A 156 9.91 -11.46 -10.77
N VAL A 157 10.05 -12.38 -11.73
CA VAL A 157 9.44 -13.70 -11.66
C VAL A 157 10.01 -14.51 -10.49
N ASP A 158 11.27 -14.32 -10.11
CA ASP A 158 11.86 -15.07 -8.99
C ASP A 158 11.30 -14.62 -7.64
N ASP A 159 10.97 -13.33 -7.48
CA ASP A 159 10.33 -12.81 -6.26
C ASP A 159 9.00 -13.51 -5.98
N ILE A 160 8.26 -13.89 -7.02
CA ILE A 160 6.95 -14.55 -6.88
C ILE A 160 7.09 -16.05 -6.62
N ARG A 161 8.16 -16.70 -7.08
CA ARG A 161 8.37 -18.15 -6.87
C ARG A 161 8.52 -18.50 -5.39
N ASN A 162 9.07 -17.57 -4.61
CA ASN A 162 9.22 -17.71 -3.16
C ASN A 162 7.92 -17.43 -2.39
N LYS A 163 6.81 -17.16 -3.08
CA LYS A 163 5.50 -16.89 -2.49
C LYS A 163 4.58 -18.08 -2.62
N SER A 164 3.70 -18.24 -1.65
CA SER A 164 2.60 -19.21 -1.69
C SER A 164 1.36 -18.63 -2.40
N ALA A 165 0.37 -19.49 -2.66
CA ALA A 165 -0.94 -19.04 -3.15
C ALA A 165 -1.65 -18.11 -2.15
N HIS A 166 -1.41 -18.31 -0.84
CA HIS A 166 -1.94 -17.44 0.22
C HIS A 166 -1.29 -16.06 0.19
N ASP A 167 0.04 -15.99 0.04
CA ASP A 167 0.73 -14.70 -0.13
C ASP A 167 0.23 -13.95 -1.37
N LEU A 168 -0.01 -14.66 -2.48
CA LEU A 168 -0.58 -14.05 -3.68
C LEU A 168 -1.99 -13.50 -3.43
N TYR A 169 -2.81 -14.22 -2.65
CA TYR A 169 -4.13 -13.76 -2.25
C TYR A 169 -4.07 -12.48 -1.40
N ASP A 170 -3.15 -12.41 -0.46
CA ASP A 170 -2.92 -11.21 0.37
C ASP A 170 -2.38 -10.03 -0.44
N ILE A 171 -1.44 -10.28 -1.36
CA ILE A 171 -0.94 -9.26 -2.32
C ILE A 171 -2.09 -8.73 -3.18
N CYS A 172 -3.03 -9.59 -3.57
CA CYS A 172 -4.21 -9.21 -4.33
C CYS A 172 -5.30 -8.54 -3.47
N GLU A 173 -4.99 -8.11 -2.24
CA GLU A 173 -5.94 -7.49 -1.31
C GLU A 173 -7.17 -8.37 -1.06
N GLN A 174 -6.97 -9.69 -1.03
CA GLN A 174 -8.02 -10.69 -0.82
C GLN A 174 -9.09 -10.72 -1.94
N ASP A 175 -8.82 -10.10 -3.10
CA ASP A 175 -9.63 -10.23 -4.31
C ASP A 175 -9.41 -11.62 -4.92
N TYR A 176 -10.33 -12.53 -4.60
CA TYR A 176 -10.27 -13.93 -5.03
C TYR A 176 -10.25 -14.08 -6.56
N CYS A 177 -11.04 -13.27 -7.26
CA CYS A 177 -11.15 -13.33 -8.72
C CYS A 177 -9.88 -12.86 -9.42
N LEU A 178 -9.27 -11.78 -8.92
CA LEU A 178 -7.98 -11.29 -9.42
C LEU A 178 -6.88 -12.31 -9.11
N THR A 179 -6.82 -12.81 -7.87
CA THR A 179 -5.85 -13.82 -7.42
C THR A 179 -5.88 -15.05 -8.33
N MET A 180 -7.06 -15.62 -8.53
CA MET A 180 -7.27 -16.79 -9.39
C MET A 180 -6.76 -16.55 -10.82
N LYS A 181 -7.11 -15.40 -11.43
CA LYS A 181 -6.68 -15.09 -12.81
C LYS A 181 -5.16 -14.94 -12.89
N THR A 182 -4.56 -14.27 -11.92
CA THR A 182 -3.11 -14.09 -11.83
C THR A 182 -2.41 -15.44 -11.64
N TYR A 183 -2.91 -16.28 -10.74
CA TYR A 183 -2.39 -17.63 -10.48
C TYR A 183 -2.37 -18.49 -11.76
N TYR A 184 -3.46 -18.53 -12.51
CA TYR A 184 -3.48 -19.30 -13.76
C TYR A 184 -2.55 -18.72 -14.84
N ALA A 185 -2.42 -17.39 -14.93
CA ALA A 185 -1.48 -16.77 -15.85
C ALA A 185 -0.02 -17.08 -15.49
N LEU A 186 0.31 -17.18 -14.19
CA LEU A 186 1.62 -17.63 -13.71
C LEU A 186 1.88 -19.10 -14.10
N ARG A 187 0.92 -19.99 -13.76
CA ARG A 187 1.02 -21.42 -14.03
C ARG A 187 1.14 -21.74 -15.52
N LYS A 188 0.41 -21.02 -16.38
CA LYS A 188 0.48 -21.18 -17.85
C LYS A 188 1.88 -20.91 -18.40
N ASN A 189 2.64 -20.03 -17.76
CA ASN A 189 4.02 -19.69 -18.11
C ASN A 189 5.05 -20.47 -17.27
N GLY A 190 4.64 -21.59 -16.66
CA GLY A 190 5.55 -22.48 -15.93
C GLY A 190 6.01 -21.97 -14.56
N VAL A 191 5.42 -20.91 -14.03
CA VAL A 191 5.74 -20.40 -12.69
C VAL A 191 4.89 -21.14 -11.66
N MET A 192 5.56 -21.89 -10.78
CA MET A 192 4.94 -22.62 -9.68
C MET A 192 5.21 -21.87 -8.37
N LEU A 193 4.16 -21.70 -7.58
CA LEU A 193 4.24 -21.10 -6.25
C LEU A 193 4.59 -22.15 -5.19
N CYS A 194 5.10 -21.68 -4.05
CA CYS A 194 5.34 -22.53 -2.90
C CYS A 194 4.02 -23.09 -2.32
N GLY A 195 4.09 -24.27 -1.71
CA GLY A 195 2.94 -24.86 -1.01
C GLY A 195 2.54 -24.05 0.22
N TRP A 196 1.27 -24.14 0.61
CA TRP A 196 0.71 -23.61 1.85
C TRP A 196 0.00 -24.71 2.62
N ASN A 197 -0.39 -24.43 3.88
CA ASN A 197 -1.06 -25.38 4.77
C ASN A 197 -2.39 -25.90 4.20
N ASP A 198 -3.09 -25.07 3.43
CA ASP A 198 -4.35 -25.44 2.77
C ASP A 198 -4.38 -24.89 1.34
N GLN A 199 -5.12 -25.55 0.46
CA GLN A 199 -5.21 -25.22 -0.96
C GLN A 199 -6.48 -24.44 -1.26
N TYR A 200 -6.34 -23.38 -2.05
CA TYR A 200 -7.48 -22.68 -2.62
C TYR A 200 -8.16 -23.52 -3.71
N LEU A 201 -9.46 -23.33 -3.91
CA LEU A 201 -10.21 -24.07 -4.95
C LEU A 201 -9.62 -23.85 -6.36
N PHE A 202 -9.05 -22.68 -6.64
CA PHE A 202 -8.39 -22.40 -7.92
C PHE A 202 -7.09 -23.18 -8.13
N GLU A 203 -6.47 -23.71 -7.07
CA GLU A 203 -5.27 -24.56 -7.19
C GLU A 203 -5.64 -25.97 -7.66
N ILE A 204 -6.81 -26.44 -7.20
CA ILE A 204 -7.33 -27.80 -7.45
C ILE A 204 -8.10 -27.86 -8.78
N LEU A 205 -8.88 -26.83 -9.08
CA LEU A 205 -9.78 -26.81 -10.24
C LEU A 205 -9.10 -26.28 -11.51
N PRO A 206 -9.49 -26.78 -12.71
CA PRO A 206 -9.11 -26.17 -13.98
C PRO A 206 -9.73 -24.78 -14.15
N GLN A 207 -9.00 -23.86 -14.79
CA GLN A 207 -9.39 -22.45 -14.97
C GLN A 207 -10.84 -22.24 -15.48
N TYR A 208 -11.28 -23.03 -16.46
CA TYR A 208 -12.64 -22.88 -17.03
C TYR A 208 -13.76 -23.26 -16.05
N LYS A 209 -13.50 -24.17 -15.09
CA LYS A 209 -14.46 -24.53 -14.04
C LYS A 209 -14.46 -23.47 -12.94
N SER A 210 -13.29 -23.02 -12.53
CA SER A 210 -13.15 -21.99 -11.48
C SER A 210 -13.80 -20.66 -11.89
N VAL A 211 -13.58 -20.19 -13.12
CA VAL A 211 -14.18 -18.94 -13.61
C VAL A 211 -15.72 -18.99 -13.65
N ARG A 212 -16.33 -20.17 -13.86
CA ARG A 212 -17.79 -20.33 -13.87
C ARG A 212 -18.42 -20.30 -12.48
N LEU A 213 -17.67 -20.66 -11.43
CA LEU A 213 -18.17 -20.70 -10.06
C LEU A 213 -18.24 -19.31 -9.41
N PHE A 214 -17.49 -18.33 -9.93
CA PHE A 214 -17.33 -17.01 -9.33
C PHE A 214 -17.64 -15.86 -10.31
N LYS A 215 -18.47 -16.13 -11.32
CA LYS A 215 -19.12 -15.13 -12.19
C LYS A 215 -20.51 -14.84 -11.67
#